data_AF-A0A2N1VFZ6-F1
#
_entry.id   AF-A0A2N1VFZ6-F1
#
_cell.length_a   1.000
_cell.length_b   1.000
_cell.length_c   1.000
_cell.angle_alpha   90.00
_cell.angle_beta   90.00
_cell.angle_gamma   90.00
#
_symmetry.space_group_name_H-M   'P 1'
#
loop_
_entity.id
_entity.type
_entity.pdbx_description
1 polymer ?
#
loop_
_entity_poly.entity_id
_entity_poly.type
_entity_poly.pdbx_seq_one_letter_code
_entity_poly.pdbx_strand_id
1 'polypeptide(L)'
;ALTLIVRFSLESYALLLTTSDRLNVRLYTVIFATLLNLSLNFFLIPAYGAFGAAIVSLVTNIFVGVVYYAANLKLVTEYLSNTRTMIFVLFSFAVGWICWLVRDISVLITAPVAGLIILFFAYTMFFTKEERVLILSREFNFSFFNNK
;
A
#
# COMPACT_ATOMS: atom_id res chain seq x y z
N ALA A 1 -4.13 14.69 -4.91
CA ALA A 1 -4.80 13.55 -4.26
C ALA A 1 -4.59 12.24 -5.03
N LEU A 2 -4.93 12.18 -6.32
CA LEU A 2 -4.82 10.96 -7.14
C LEU A 2 -3.43 10.29 -7.10
N THR A 3 -2.35 11.08 -7.23
CA THR A 3 -0.97 10.58 -7.18
C THR A 3 -0.65 9.86 -5.87
N LEU A 4 -1.20 10.35 -4.74
CA LEU A 4 -0.97 9.73 -3.43
C LEU A 4 -1.72 8.40 -3.31
N ILE A 5 -2.96 8.34 -3.78
CA ILE A 5 -3.76 7.11 -3.79
C ILE A 5 -3.02 6.03 -4.58
N VAL A 6 -2.62 6.35 -5.81
CA VAL A 6 -1.87 5.43 -6.67
C VAL A 6 -0.58 4.97 -6.00
N ARG A 7 0.20 5.90 -5.44
CA ARG A 7 1.46 5.58 -4.76
C ARG A 7 1.27 4.61 -3.60
N PHE A 8 0.36 4.91 -2.66
CA PHE A 8 0.16 4.07 -1.46
C PHE A 8 -0.47 2.71 -1.80
N SER A 9 -1.38 2.65 -2.78
CA SER A 9 -1.94 1.36 -3.21
C SER A 9 -0.91 0.43 -3.84
N LEU A 10 0.12 0.98 -4.50
CA LEU A 10 1.13 0.20 -5.21
C LEU A 10 2.34 -0.18 -4.35
N GLU A 11 2.56 0.54 -3.25
CA GLU A 11 3.69 0.34 -2.34
C GLU A 11 3.67 -1.06 -1.69
N SER A 12 2.49 -1.59 -1.41
CA SER A 12 2.32 -2.96 -0.88
C SER A 12 2.93 -4.03 -1.80
N TYR A 13 2.88 -3.85 -3.13
CA TYR A 13 3.50 -4.80 -4.06
C TYR A 13 5.03 -4.72 -4.04
N ALA A 14 5.59 -3.53 -3.78
CA ALA A 14 7.03 -3.36 -3.61
C ALA A 14 7.55 -4.14 -2.40
N LEU A 15 6.78 -4.16 -1.30
CA LEU A 15 7.09 -4.95 -0.11
C LEU A 15 7.05 -6.46 -0.39
N LEU A 16 6.05 -6.92 -1.14
CA LEU A 16 5.96 -8.33 -1.56
C LEU A 16 7.18 -8.76 -2.40
N LEU A 17 7.71 -7.88 -3.25
CA LEU A 17 8.93 -8.14 -4.01
C LEU A 17 10.17 -8.31 -3.12
N THR A 18 10.26 -7.53 -2.04
CA THR A 18 11.41 -7.61 -1.12
C THR A 18 11.40 -8.85 -0.26
N THR A 19 10.22 -9.35 0.12
CA THR A 19 10.08 -10.57 0.92
C THR A 19 10.19 -11.84 0.07
N SER A 20 10.12 -11.72 -1.26
CA SER A 20 10.13 -12.85 -2.20
C SER A 20 11.48 -13.05 -2.94
N ASP A 21 12.59 -12.52 -2.40
CA ASP A 21 13.95 -12.57 -3.01
C ASP A 21 14.05 -12.00 -4.44
N ARG A 22 13.09 -11.16 -4.87
CA ARG A 22 13.08 -10.53 -6.19
C ARG A 22 13.63 -9.10 -6.16
N LEU A 23 14.62 -8.87 -5.30
CA LEU A 23 15.28 -7.57 -5.10
C LEU A 23 15.83 -6.97 -6.41
N ASN A 24 16.30 -7.82 -7.32
CA ASN A 24 16.79 -7.40 -8.64
C ASN A 24 15.70 -6.69 -9.46
N VAL A 25 14.46 -7.19 -9.44
CA VAL A 25 13.33 -6.59 -10.17
C VAL A 25 13.03 -5.20 -9.58
N ARG A 26 13.06 -5.06 -8.26
CA ARG A 26 12.89 -3.77 -7.59
C ARG A 26 13.98 -2.78 -8.01
N LEU A 27 15.24 -3.21 -8.02
CA LEU A 27 16.38 -2.37 -8.39
C LEU A 27 16.24 -1.84 -9.82
N TYR A 28 16.05 -2.73 -10.80
CA TYR A 28 15.88 -2.32 -12.20
C TYR A 28 14.68 -1.40 -12.39
N THR A 29 13.55 -1.71 -11.75
CA THR A 29 12.35 -0.87 -11.84
C THR A 29 12.60 0.54 -11.33
N VAL A 30 13.30 0.70 -10.21
CA VAL A 30 13.63 2.02 -9.65
C VAL A 30 14.59 2.79 -10.56
N ILE A 31 15.58 2.13 -11.14
CA ILE A 31 16.50 2.77 -12.10
C ILE A 31 15.72 3.28 -13.32
N PHE A 32 14.90 2.43 -13.95
CA PHE A 32 14.10 2.84 -15.10
C PHE A 32 13.07 3.92 -14.75
N ALA A 33 12.43 3.82 -13.59
CA ALA A 33 11.50 4.84 -13.12
C ALA A 33 12.20 6.18 -12.90
N THR A 34 13.43 6.19 -12.39
CA THR A 34 14.21 7.42 -12.17
C THR A 34 14.57 8.07 -13.50
N LEU A 35 15.03 7.29 -14.48
CA LEU A 35 15.32 7.79 -15.83
C LEU A 35 14.07 8.35 -16.52
N LEU A 36 12.95 7.65 -16.41
CA LEU A 36 11.66 8.08 -16.94
C LEU A 36 11.18 9.36 -16.25
N ASN A 37 11.29 9.44 -14.93
CA ASN A 37 10.91 10.62 -14.15
C ASN A 37 11.73 11.84 -14.56
N LEU A 38 13.06 11.69 -14.64
CA LEU A 38 13.98 12.76 -15.03
C LEU A 38 13.68 13.26 -16.45
N SER A 39 13.53 12.33 -17.39
CA SER A 39 13.25 12.64 -18.79
C SER A 39 11.94 13.40 -18.94
N LEU A 40 10.86 12.90 -18.32
CA LEU A 40 9.55 13.54 -18.40
C LEU A 40 9.53 14.89 -17.67
N ASN A 41 10.20 15.01 -16.52
CA ASN A 41 10.27 16.29 -15.80
C ASN A 41 11.01 17.35 -16.62
N PHE A 42 12.07 16.97 -17.33
CA PHE A 42 12.81 17.89 -18.20
C PHE A 42 11.93 18.50 -19.31
N PHE A 43 11.00 17.73 -19.88
CA PHE A 43 10.11 18.21 -20.94
C PHE A 43 8.81 18.85 -20.42
N LEU A 44 8.17 18.26 -19.40
CA LEU A 44 6.84 18.68 -18.96
C LEU A 44 6.85 19.84 -17.98
N ILE A 45 7.92 20.02 -17.16
CA ILE A 45 7.98 21.15 -16.22
C ILE A 45 8.09 22.49 -16.96
N PRO A 46 8.95 22.66 -17.99
CA PRO A 46 9.03 23.93 -18.70
C PRO A 46 7.72 24.32 -19.40
N ALA A 47 6.95 23.33 -19.88
CA ALA A 47 5.70 23.57 -20.61
C ALA A 47 4.48 23.75 -19.70
N TYR A 48 4.38 23.00 -18.60
CA TYR A 48 3.16 22.91 -17.76
C TYR A 48 3.40 23.25 -16.28
N GLY A 49 4.62 23.66 -15.90
CA GLY A 49 4.97 24.03 -14.53
C GLY A 49 4.63 22.97 -13.50
N ALA A 50 3.96 23.37 -12.42
CA ALA A 50 3.56 22.49 -11.32
C ALA A 50 2.58 21.37 -11.76
N PHE A 51 1.72 21.64 -12.75
CA PHE A 51 0.80 20.64 -13.28
C PHE A 51 1.57 19.54 -14.04
N GLY A 52 2.61 19.93 -14.78
CA GLY A 52 3.54 19.00 -15.42
C GLY A 52 4.17 18.04 -14.43
N ALA A 53 4.73 18.56 -13.33
CA ALA A 53 5.34 17.75 -12.27
C ALA A 53 4.36 16.74 -11.64
N ALA A 54 3.09 17.12 -11.49
CA ALA A 54 2.04 16.24 -10.96
C ALA A 54 1.73 15.09 -11.93
N ILE A 55 1.65 15.37 -13.25
CA ILE A 55 1.47 14.36 -14.30
C ILE A 55 2.67 13.40 -14.31
N VAL A 56 3.90 13.93 -14.31
CA VAL A 56 5.10 13.09 -14.33
C VAL A 56 5.11 12.15 -13.14
N SER A 57 4.81 12.67 -11.95
CA SER A 57 4.72 11.87 -10.72
C SER A 57 3.65 10.79 -10.82
N LEU A 58 2.48 11.08 -11.39
CA LEU A 58 1.42 10.10 -11.60
C LEU A 58 1.88 8.99 -12.55
N VAL A 59 2.44 9.36 -13.71
CA VAL A 59 2.91 8.41 -14.73
C VAL A 59 4.01 7.50 -14.16
N THR A 60 4.97 8.07 -13.43
CA THR A 60 6.03 7.25 -12.81
C THR A 60 5.49 6.28 -11.78
N ASN A 61 4.57 6.71 -10.91
CA ASN A 61 4.00 5.82 -9.91
C ASN A 61 3.18 4.70 -10.57
N ILE A 62 2.40 5.00 -11.61
CA ILE A 62 1.68 3.98 -12.39
C ILE A 62 2.67 2.98 -13.02
N PHE A 63 3.73 3.46 -13.66
CA PHE A 63 4.76 2.61 -14.26
C PHE A 63 5.36 1.63 -13.24
N VAL A 64 5.83 2.14 -12.11
CA VAL A 64 6.40 1.32 -11.03
C VAL A 64 5.38 0.29 -10.54
N GLY A 65 4.14 0.73 -10.33
CA GLY A 65 3.05 -0.14 -9.89
C GLY A 65 2.75 -1.29 -10.84
N VAL A 66 2.66 -0.99 -12.14
CA VAL A 66 2.39 -1.99 -13.16
C VAL A 66 3.51 -3.03 -13.20
N VAL A 67 4.77 -2.60 -13.14
CA VAL A 67 5.92 -3.53 -13.12
C VAL A 67 5.88 -4.42 -11.87
N TYR A 68 5.59 -3.85 -10.70
CA TYR A 68 5.50 -4.63 -9.46
C TYR A 68 4.32 -5.58 -9.42
N TYR A 69 3.16 -5.15 -9.94
CA TYR A 69 1.98 -5.98 -10.08
C TYR A 69 2.24 -7.16 -11.03
N ALA A 70 2.78 -6.87 -12.22
CA ALA A 70 3.14 -7.88 -13.21
C ALA A 70 4.13 -8.90 -12.64
N ALA A 71 5.14 -8.43 -11.91
CA ALA A 71 6.13 -9.29 -11.26
C ALA A 71 5.53 -10.18 -10.16
N ASN A 72 4.36 -9.86 -9.60
CA ASN A 72 3.73 -10.62 -8.51
C ASN A 72 2.37 -11.23 -8.88
N LEU A 73 2.02 -11.32 -10.16
CA LEU A 73 0.67 -11.74 -10.61
C LEU A 73 0.12 -12.95 -9.86
N LYS A 74 0.93 -14.01 -9.68
CA LYS A 74 0.53 -15.22 -8.96
C LYS A 74 0.15 -14.95 -7.49
N LEU A 75 0.96 -14.19 -6.76
CA LEU A 75 0.68 -13.81 -5.38
C LEU A 75 -0.54 -12.89 -5.28
N VAL A 76 -0.68 -11.95 -6.22
CA VAL A 76 -1.85 -11.07 -6.26
C VAL A 76 -3.14 -11.86 -6.47
N THR A 77 -3.14 -12.81 -7.42
CA THR A 77 -4.33 -13.64 -7.67
C THR A 77 -4.71 -14.49 -6.46
N GLU A 78 -3.72 -15.02 -5.75
CA GLU A 78 -3.94 -15.78 -4.51
C GLU A 78 -4.49 -14.88 -3.40
N TYR A 79 -3.95 -13.67 -3.25
CA TYR A 79 -4.39 -12.68 -2.29
C TYR A 79 -5.82 -12.20 -2.54
N LEU A 80 -6.18 -11.95 -3.81
CA LEU A 80 -7.54 -11.55 -4.21
C LEU A 80 -8.55 -12.69 -4.10
N SER A 81 -8.11 -13.93 -4.30
CA SER A 81 -8.98 -15.12 -4.14
C SER A 81 -9.25 -15.47 -2.67
N ASN A 82 -8.51 -14.90 -1.72
CA ASN A 82 -8.71 -15.18 -0.31
C ASN A 82 -9.95 -14.44 0.22
N THR A 83 -10.97 -15.21 0.62
CA THR A 83 -12.23 -14.69 1.17
C THR A 83 -12.02 -13.73 2.34
N ARG A 84 -11.00 -13.95 3.18
CA ARG A 84 -10.70 -13.05 4.31
C ARG A 84 -10.29 -11.66 3.82
N THR A 85 -9.39 -11.62 2.83
CA THR A 85 -8.98 -10.38 2.19
C THR A 85 -10.15 -9.67 1.54
N MET A 86 -11.02 -10.41 0.84
CA MET A 86 -12.16 -9.82 0.13
C MET A 86 -13.16 -9.18 1.09
N ILE A 87 -13.47 -9.83 2.22
CA ILE A 87 -14.32 -9.26 3.28
C ILE A 87 -13.66 -8.01 3.89
N PHE A 88 -12.35 -8.02 4.12
CA PHE A 88 -11.63 -6.85 4.64
C PHE A 88 -11.66 -5.66 3.68
N VAL A 89 -11.53 -5.91 2.37
CA VAL A 89 -11.65 -4.88 1.33
C VAL A 89 -13.07 -4.29 1.33
N LEU A 90 -14.11 -5.13 1.35
CA LEU A 90 -15.50 -4.67 1.41
C LEU A 90 -15.79 -3.87 2.68
N PHE A 91 -15.28 -4.32 3.83
CA PHE A 91 -15.38 -3.57 5.08
C PHE A 91 -14.70 -2.20 4.99
N SER A 92 -13.51 -2.14 4.40
CA SER A 92 -12.78 -0.88 4.20
C SER A 92 -13.56 0.11 3.30
N PHE A 93 -14.21 -0.40 2.25
CA PHE A 93 -15.11 0.41 1.42
C PHE A 93 -16.32 0.91 2.21
N ALA A 94 -16.92 0.07 3.06
CA ALA A 94 -18.04 0.46 3.91
C ALA A 94 -17.65 1.56 4.91
N VAL A 95 -16.48 1.45 5.55
CA VAL A 95 -15.95 2.50 6.44
C VAL A 95 -15.73 3.80 5.66
N GLY A 96 -15.13 3.74 4.46
CA GLY A 96 -14.97 4.90 3.60
C GLY A 96 -16.29 5.56 3.22
N TRP A 97 -17.32 4.77 2.93
CA TRP A 97 -18.67 5.26 2.65
C TRP A 97 -19.28 5.97 3.86
N ILE A 98 -19.15 5.39 5.07
CA ILE A 98 -19.60 6.01 6.31
C ILE A 98 -18.88 7.33 6.54
N CYS A 99 -17.55 7.38 6.36
CA CYS A 99 -16.77 8.62 6.47
C CYS A 99 -17.25 9.71 5.50
N TRP A 100 -17.69 9.33 4.30
CA TRP A 100 -18.26 10.27 3.34
C TRP A 100 -19.61 10.84 3.81
N LEU A 101 -20.46 10.01 4.44
CA LEU A 101 -21.73 10.46 5.01
C LEU A 101 -21.53 11.42 6.20
N VAL A 102 -20.46 11.26 6.98
CA VAL A 102 -20.16 12.11 8.14
C VAL A 102 -19.12 13.20 7.84
N ARG A 103 -18.94 13.58 6.57
CA ARG A 103 -17.87 14.52 6.16
C ARG A 103 -17.96 15.89 6.82
N ASP A 104 -19.15 16.28 7.28
CA ASP A 104 -19.40 17.60 7.87
C ASP A 104 -18.82 17.70 9.31
N ILE A 105 -18.41 16.58 9.89
CA ILE A 105 -17.65 16.53 11.16
C ILE A 105 -16.17 16.84 10.88
N SER A 106 -15.48 17.46 11.83
CA SER A 106 -14.04 17.73 11.77
C SER A 106 -13.23 16.51 11.34
N VAL A 107 -12.47 16.68 10.25
CA VAL A 107 -11.54 15.67 9.68
C VAL A 107 -10.55 15.14 10.72
N LEU A 108 -10.20 15.98 11.70
CA LEU A 108 -9.26 15.63 12.77
C LEU A 108 -9.79 14.52 13.69
N ILE A 109 -11.12 14.32 13.75
CA ILE A 109 -11.77 13.31 14.58
C ILE A 109 -12.14 12.09 13.73
N THR A 110 -12.71 12.32 12.54
CA THR A 110 -13.21 11.24 11.69
C THR A 110 -12.08 10.33 11.17
N ALA A 111 -10.94 10.90 10.79
CA ALA A 111 -9.80 10.14 10.29
C ALA A 111 -9.17 9.16 11.31
N PRO A 112 -8.80 9.59 12.54
CA PRO A 112 -8.24 8.67 13.53
C PRO A 112 -9.25 7.61 14.00
N VAL A 113 -10.53 7.97 14.14
CA VAL A 113 -11.58 7.00 14.51
C VAL A 113 -11.73 5.93 13.43
N ALA A 114 -11.79 6.31 12.16
CA ALA A 114 -11.83 5.36 11.04
C ALA A 114 -10.57 4.47 11.01
N GLY A 115 -9.39 5.05 11.26
CA GLY A 115 -8.14 4.32 11.38
C GLY A 115 -8.16 3.27 12.49
N LEU A 116 -8.64 3.63 13.69
CA LEU A 116 -8.76 2.70 14.81
C LEU A 116 -9.75 1.56 14.53
N ILE A 117 -10.88 1.85 13.87
CA ILE A 117 -11.86 0.83 13.48
C ILE A 117 -11.23 -0.16 12.49
N ILE A 118 -10.53 0.33 11.47
CA ILE A 118 -9.86 -0.52 10.48
C ILE A 118 -8.77 -1.37 11.14
N LEU A 119 -7.96 -0.78 12.03
CA LEU A 119 -6.92 -1.51 12.77
C LEU A 119 -7.50 -2.59 13.69
N PHE A 120 -8.59 -2.27 14.41
CA PHE A 120 -9.27 -3.23 15.27
C PHE A 120 -9.85 -4.40 14.45
N PHE A 121 -10.45 -4.10 13.31
CA PHE A 121 -10.99 -5.14 12.42
C PHE A 121 -9.86 -5.98 11.80
N ALA A 122 -8.75 -5.36 11.40
CA ALA A 122 -7.56 -6.08 10.93
C ALA A 122 -6.99 -7.01 12.02
N TYR A 123 -6.88 -6.50 13.25
CA TYR A 123 -6.42 -7.28 14.41
C TYR A 123 -7.28 -8.53 14.65
N THR A 124 -8.60 -8.39 14.58
CA THR A 124 -9.52 -9.51 14.81
C THR A 124 -9.61 -10.49 13.64
N MET A 125 -9.21 -10.11 12.43
CA MET A 125 -9.35 -10.96 11.24
C MET A 125 -8.05 -11.65 10.82
N PHE A 126 -6.91 -10.96 10.92
CA PHE A 126 -5.62 -11.46 10.41
C PHE A 126 -4.76 -12.14 11.46
N PHE A 127 -4.88 -11.76 12.75
CA PHE A 127 -4.06 -12.36 13.81
C PHE A 127 -4.75 -13.58 14.42
N THR A 128 -4.00 -14.66 14.60
CA THR A 128 -4.44 -15.87 15.32
C THR A 128 -4.56 -15.60 16.82
N LYS A 129 -5.27 -16.46 17.56
CA LYS A 129 -5.41 -16.31 19.03
C LYS A 129 -4.04 -16.30 19.73
N GLU A 130 -3.08 -17.08 19.23
CA GLU A 130 -1.72 -17.19 19.76
C GLU A 130 -0.91 -15.90 19.50
N GLU A 131 -0.97 -15.35 18.29
CA GLU A 131 -0.30 -14.09 17.94
C GLU A 131 -0.85 -12.90 18.74
N ARG A 132 -2.16 -12.88 18.99
CA ARG A 132 -2.80 -11.85 19.83
C ARG A 132 -2.28 -11.87 21.26
N VAL A 133 -2.09 -13.05 21.83
CA VAL A 133 -1.55 -13.23 23.17
C VAL A 133 -0.09 -12.81 23.22
N LEU A 134 0.71 -13.10 22.18
CA LEU A 134 2.11 -12.66 22.06
C LEU A 134 2.25 -11.13 21.92
N ILE A 135 1.34 -10.47 21.21
CA ILE A 135 1.36 -9.00 21.08
C ILE A 135 1.01 -8.30 22.39
N LEU A 136 0.13 -8.91 23.18
CA LEU A 136 -0.31 -8.40 24.48
C LEU A 136 0.60 -8.84 25.65
N SER A 137 1.40 -9.90 25.48
CA SER A 137 2.36 -10.32 26.48
C SER A 137 3.61 -9.45 26.42
N ARG A 138 4.15 -9.10 27.59
CA ARG A 138 5.35 -8.26 27.73
C ARG A 138 6.64 -9.00 27.33
N GLU A 139 6.53 -10.29 27.01
CA GLU A 139 7.62 -11.18 26.63
C GLU A 139 7.65 -11.38 25.12
N PHE A 140 7.97 -10.32 24.37
CA PHE A 140 8.37 -10.45 22.98
C PHE A 140 9.76 -11.10 22.93
N ASN A 141 9.81 -12.42 23.07
CA ASN A 141 11.07 -13.16 22.97
C ASN A 141 11.36 -13.43 21.49
N PHE A 142 12.37 -12.75 20.93
CA PHE A 142 12.79 -12.83 19.52
C PHE A 142 13.35 -14.21 19.09
N SER A 143 13.29 -15.23 19.94
CA SER A 143 13.82 -16.56 19.66
C SER A 143 13.17 -17.26 18.46
N PHE A 144 11.98 -16.81 18.01
CA PHE A 144 11.30 -17.34 16.84
C PHE A 144 12.06 -17.09 15.52
N PHE A 145 12.95 -16.09 15.46
CA PHE A 145 13.75 -15.80 14.26
C PHE A 145 15.08 -16.57 14.19
N ASN A 146 15.44 -17.34 15.23
CA ASN A 146 16.77 -17.95 15.33
C ASN A 146 16.85 -19.39 14.78
N ASN A 147 15.78 -19.90 14.15
CA ASN A 147 15.74 -21.20 13.50
C ASN A 147 15.31 -21.07 12.04
N LYS A 148 16.20 -20.55 11.19
CA LYS A 148 16.30 -20.89 9.76
C LYS A 148 17.66 -20.47 9.22
#